data_AF-A0A6G9HDD7-F1
#
_entry.id   AF-A0A6G9HDD7-F1
#
_cell.length_a   1.000
_cell.length_b   1.000
_cell.length_c   1.000
_cell.angle_alpha   90.00
_cell.angle_beta   90.00
_cell.angle_gamma   90.00
#
_symmetry.space_group_name_H-M   'P 1'
#
loop_
_entity.id
_entity.type
_entity.pdbx_description
1 polymer ?
#
loop_
_entity_poly.entity_id
_entity_poly.type
_entity_poly.pdbx_seq_one_letter_code
_entity_poly.pdbx_strand_id
1 'polypeptide(L)'
;LYGVRPDLEGLGISHSLRVMYPVLQQLRVPFGFGAVRHALHRHVERFGRHFPATVLSGIRVRSTLPDARLDLPPTRMEDVLVVVLPVGSAMSDWPTATLIDRNGPEL
;
A
#
# COMPACT_ATOMS: atom_id res chain seq x y z
N LEU A 1 0.80 -12.28 -1.16
CA LEU A 1 0.55 -11.96 -2.58
C LEU A 1 -0.35 -10.73 -2.59
N TYR A 2 -0.13 -9.71 -3.43
CA TYR A 2 -1.10 -8.61 -3.55
C TYR A 2 -2.13 -9.00 -4.61
N GLY A 3 -3.43 -8.73 -4.36
CA GLY A 3 -4.49 -9.01 -5.32
C GLY A 3 -4.28 -8.20 -6.60
N VAL A 4 -4.20 -8.89 -7.74
CA VAL A 4 -4.16 -8.26 -9.06
C VAL A 4 -5.50 -8.53 -9.71
N ARG A 5 -6.06 -7.53 -10.40
CA ARG A 5 -7.30 -7.73 -11.17
C ARG A 5 -7.04 -8.84 -12.21
N PRO A 6 -7.93 -9.82 -12.39
CA PRO A 6 -7.64 -10.99 -13.23
C PRO A 6 -7.14 -10.67 -14.65
N ASP A 7 -7.66 -9.62 -15.28
CA ASP A 7 -7.25 -9.15 -16.62
C ASP A 7 -5.86 -8.50 -16.66
N LEU A 8 -5.27 -8.20 -15.49
CA LEU A 8 -3.96 -7.59 -15.33
C LEU A 8 -2.93 -8.59 -14.75
N GLU A 9 -3.33 -9.84 -14.49
CA GLU A 9 -2.43 -10.89 -14.05
C GLU A 9 -1.33 -11.16 -15.09
N GLY A 10 -0.10 -11.39 -14.63
CA GLY A 10 1.06 -11.63 -15.50
C GLY A 10 1.62 -10.40 -16.23
N LEU A 11 0.91 -9.26 -16.25
CA LEU A 11 1.37 -8.01 -16.89
C LEU A 11 2.27 -7.15 -15.97
N GLY A 12 2.33 -7.51 -14.69
CA GLY A 12 3.13 -6.83 -13.67
C GLY A 12 2.47 -5.54 -13.14
N ILE A 13 2.82 -5.15 -11.92
CA ILE A 13 2.19 -4.02 -11.21
C ILE A 13 2.31 -2.70 -11.98
N SER A 14 3.42 -2.46 -12.69
CA SER A 14 3.60 -1.23 -13.46
C SER A 14 2.48 -1.03 -14.49
N HIS A 15 1.99 -2.10 -15.09
CA HIS A 15 0.87 -2.04 -16.01
C HIS A 15 -0.44 -1.76 -15.26
N SER A 16 -0.69 -2.44 -14.15
CA SER A 16 -1.86 -2.21 -13.30
C SER A 16 -1.97 -0.77 -12.79
N LEU A 17 -0.84 -0.19 -12.37
CA LEU A 17 -0.75 1.21 -11.96
C LEU A 17 -1.06 2.16 -13.12
N ARG A 18 -0.54 1.90 -14.33
CA ARG A 18 -0.84 2.73 -15.51
C ARG A 18 -2.34 2.78 -15.80
N VAL A 19 -3.05 1.67 -15.64
CA VAL A 19 -4.50 1.59 -15.85
C VAL A 19 -5.26 2.31 -14.74
N MET A 20 -4.83 2.15 -13.49
CA MET A 20 -5.51 2.74 -12.32
C MET A 20 -5.26 4.25 -12.17
N TYR A 21 -4.06 4.73 -12.51
CA TYR A 21 -3.61 6.10 -12.20
C TYR A 21 -4.52 7.22 -12.75
N PRO A 22 -4.99 7.18 -14.01
CA PRO A 22 -5.90 8.21 -14.52
C PRO A 22 -7.22 8.27 -13.74
N VAL A 23 -7.74 7.12 -13.30
CA VAL A 23 -8.96 7.05 -12.50
C VAL A 23 -8.74 7.70 -11.13
N LEU A 24 -7.60 7.45 -10.49
CA LEU A 24 -7.25 8.09 -9.22
C LEU A 24 -7.16 9.62 -9.37
N GLN A 25 -6.60 10.13 -10.47
CA GLN A 25 -6.58 11.57 -10.75
C GLN A 25 -7.99 12.16 -10.91
N GLN A 26 -8.89 11.45 -11.61
CA GLN A 26 -10.29 11.89 -11.77
C GLN A 26 -11.05 11.92 -10.44
N LEU A 27 -10.78 10.94 -9.57
CA LEU A 27 -11.32 10.90 -8.20
C LEU A 27 -10.69 11.94 -7.27
N ARG A 28 -9.67 12.68 -7.73
CA ARG A 28 -8.93 13.70 -6.98
C ARG A 28 -8.39 13.18 -5.65
N VAL A 29 -8.00 11.90 -5.61
CA VAL A 29 -7.35 11.37 -4.41
C VAL A 29 -5.96 12.01 -4.29
N PRO A 30 -5.53 12.44 -3.09
CA PRO A 30 -4.23 13.08 -2.92
C PRO A 30 -3.09 12.06 -3.08
N PHE A 31 -3.30 10.85 -2.55
CA PHE A 31 -2.33 9.75 -2.52
C PHE A 31 -3.02 8.41 -2.75
N GLY A 32 -2.31 7.48 -3.38
CA GLY A 32 -2.53 6.04 -3.22
C GLY A 32 -1.45 5.46 -2.32
N PHE A 33 -1.76 4.49 -1.46
CA PHE A 33 -0.74 3.85 -0.63
C PHE A 33 -1.07 2.38 -0.37
N GLY A 34 -0.05 1.61 -0.02
CA GLY A 34 -0.20 0.20 0.31
C GLY A 34 0.93 -0.29 1.22
N ALA A 35 0.62 -1.25 2.06
CA ALA A 35 1.59 -1.90 2.92
C ALA A 35 2.12 -3.17 2.25
N VAL A 36 3.44 -3.37 2.28
CA VAL A 36 4.13 -4.53 1.74
C VAL A 36 5.12 -5.09 2.75
N ARG A 37 5.30 -6.42 2.73
CA ARG A 37 6.30 -7.08 3.58
C ARG A 37 7.71 -6.64 3.21
N HIS A 38 8.61 -6.60 4.18
CA HIS A 38 10.03 -6.26 3.96
C HIS A 38 10.71 -7.14 2.88
N ALA A 39 10.31 -8.40 2.75
CA ALA A 39 10.82 -9.30 1.71
C ALA A 39 10.57 -8.79 0.27
N LEU A 40 9.58 -7.93 0.08
CA LEU A 40 9.24 -7.33 -1.22
C LEU A 40 9.96 -6.00 -1.47
N HIS A 41 10.83 -5.52 -0.56
CA HIS A 41 11.49 -4.21 -0.68
C HIS A 41 12.13 -3.98 -2.06
N ARG A 42 13.01 -4.90 -2.48
CA ARG A 42 13.69 -4.79 -3.78
C ARG A 42 12.73 -4.87 -4.97
N HIS A 43 11.59 -5.52 -4.82
CA HIS A 43 10.57 -5.54 -5.86
C HIS A 43 9.89 -4.17 -5.96
N VAL A 44 9.60 -3.54 -4.81
CA VAL A 44 8.91 -2.24 -4.79
C VAL A 44 9.81 -1.05 -5.12
N GLU A 45 11.10 -1.07 -4.78
CA GLU A 45 12.05 -0.03 -5.20
C GLU A 45 12.14 0.08 -6.73
N ARG A 46 11.94 -1.03 -7.46
CA ARG A 46 11.91 -1.02 -8.92
C ARG A 46 10.69 -0.26 -9.47
N PHE A 47 9.61 -0.09 -8.69
CA PHE A 47 8.47 0.75 -9.09
C PHE A 47 8.83 2.23 -9.18
N GLY A 48 9.64 2.72 -8.25
CA GLY A 48 10.10 4.12 -8.21
C GLY A 48 10.80 4.58 -9.49
N ARG A 49 11.27 3.65 -10.33
CA ARG A 49 11.90 3.96 -11.63
C ARG A 49 10.89 4.39 -12.71
N HIS A 50 9.64 3.95 -12.61
CA HIS A 50 8.62 4.16 -13.65
C HIS A 50 7.42 4.97 -13.14
N PHE A 51 7.22 5.02 -11.83
CA PHE A 51 6.17 5.77 -11.16
C PHE A 51 6.77 6.51 -9.96
N PRO A 52 6.22 7.68 -9.57
CA PRO A 52 6.73 8.48 -8.48
C PRO A 52 6.41 7.87 -7.09
N ALA A 53 6.74 6.60 -6.87
CA ALA A 53 6.47 5.91 -5.61
C ALA A 53 7.60 6.11 -4.59
N THR A 54 7.24 6.40 -3.34
CA THR A 54 8.17 6.48 -2.21
C THR A 54 7.94 5.30 -1.27
N VAL A 55 9.03 4.65 -0.83
CA VAL A 55 8.97 3.59 0.18
C VAL A 55 9.31 4.20 1.53
N LEU A 56 8.40 4.06 2.49
CA LEU A 56 8.53 4.51 3.87
C LEU A 56 8.69 3.32 4.81
N SER A 57 9.53 3.50 5.83
CA SER A 57 9.74 2.55 6.93
C SER A 57 9.38 3.21 8.26
N GLY A 58 9.25 2.41 9.33
CA GLY A 58 8.89 2.92 10.65
C GLY A 58 7.40 3.30 10.81
N ILE A 59 6.57 3.05 9.79
CA ILE A 59 5.12 3.16 9.89
C ILE A 59 4.57 1.80 10.32
N ARG A 60 3.82 1.79 11.42
CA ARG A 60 3.14 0.62 11.93
C ARG A 60 1.75 0.54 11.30
N VAL A 61 1.33 -0.67 10.93
CA VAL A 61 -0.02 -0.91 10.41
C VAL A 61 -0.81 -1.73 11.41
N ARG A 62 -1.94 -1.23 11.86
CA ARG A 62 -2.89 -2.02 12.65
C ARG A 62 -3.87 -2.68 11.70
N SER A 63 -4.04 -3.99 11.83
CA SER A 63 -5.02 -4.77 11.05
C SER A 63 -5.87 -5.62 11.98
N THR A 64 -7.06 -6.01 11.54
CA THR A 64 -7.83 -7.03 12.26
C THR A 64 -7.16 -8.40 12.09
N LEU A 65 -7.41 -9.31 13.03
CA LEU A 65 -7.08 -10.71 12.78
C LEU A 65 -7.96 -11.25 11.64
N PRO A 66 -7.44 -12.18 10.81
CA PRO A 66 -8.24 -12.82 9.76
C PRO A 66 -9.39 -13.64 10.36
N ASP A 67 -9.14 -14.28 11.51
CA ASP A 67 -10.11 -15.08 12.24
C ASP A 67 -10.45 -14.44 13.58
N ALA A 68 -11.74 -14.41 13.92
CA ALA A 68 -12.21 -13.99 15.23
C ALA A 68 -11.81 -15.04 16.29
N ARG A 69 -10.91 -14.66 17.19
CA ARG A 69 -10.31 -15.52 18.22
C ARG A 69 -10.60 -14.93 19.59
N LEU A 70 -11.32 -15.66 20.45
CA LEU A 70 -11.67 -15.19 21.80
C LEU A 70 -10.45 -15.11 22.74
N ASP A 71 -9.40 -15.86 22.42
CA ASP A 71 -8.15 -15.92 23.18
C ASP A 71 -7.14 -14.84 22.78
N LEU A 72 -7.42 -14.07 21.72
CA LEU A 72 -6.50 -13.08 21.17
C LEU A 72 -7.16 -11.69 21.07
N PRO A 73 -6.37 -10.61 21.12
CA PRO A 73 -6.86 -9.28 20.76
C PRO A 73 -7.42 -9.27 19.33
N PRO A 74 -8.47 -8.48 19.04
CA PRO A 74 -9.11 -8.46 17.72
C PRO A 74 -8.24 -7.85 16.61
N THR A 75 -7.14 -7.19 16.99
CA THR A 75 -6.21 -6.53 16.06
C THR A 75 -4.77 -6.88 16.39
N ARG A 76 -3.90 -6.74 15.39
CA ARG A 76 -2.45 -6.88 15.53
C ARG A 76 -1.72 -5.69 14.91
N MET A 77 -0.52 -5.44 15.40
CA MET A 77 0.39 -4.44 14.87
C MET A 77 1.41 -5.10 13.94
N GLU A 78 1.46 -4.65 12.70
CA GLU A 78 2.36 -5.13 11.66
C GLU A 78 3.53 -4.15 11.48
N ASP A 79 4.73 -4.72 11.33
CA ASP A 79 5.92 -4.01 10.89
C ASP A 79 6.13 -4.27 9.40
N VAL A 80 5.88 -3.26 8.59
CA VAL A 80 5.79 -3.35 7.14
C VAL A 80 6.36 -2.10 6.49
N LEU A 81 6.68 -2.21 5.21
CA LEU A 81 7.02 -1.05 4.40
C LEU A 81 5.74 -0.47 3.82
N VAL A 82 5.61 0.86 3.84
CA VAL A 82 4.49 1.57 3.21
C VAL A 82 4.98 2.16 1.91
N VAL A 83 4.35 1.80 0.80
CA VAL A 83 4.59 2.40 -0.51
C VAL A 83 3.54 3.49 -0.70
N VAL A 84 3.99 4.72 -0.92
CA VAL A 84 3.13 5.89 -1.17
C VAL A 84 3.31 6.35 -2.61
N LEU A 85 2.20 6.53 -3.31
CA LEU A 85 2.11 7.09 -4.65
C LEU A 85 1.40 8.46 -4.54
N PRO A 86 2.11 9.59 -4.71
CA PRO A 86 1.50 10.89 -4.87
C PRO A 86 0.69 10.89 -6.17
N VAL A 87 -0.55 11.38 -6.10
CA VAL A 87 -1.46 11.47 -7.26
C VAL A 87 -1.84 12.93 -7.50
N GLY A 88 -2.41 13.58 -6.49
CA GLY A 88 -2.85 14.98 -6.54
C GLY A 88 -2.11 15.92 -5.58
N SER A 89 -1.21 15.39 -4.74
CA SER A 89 -0.49 16.13 -3.71
C SER A 89 1.01 15.82 -3.76
N ALA A 90 1.83 16.72 -3.20
CA ALA A 90 3.26 16.50 -3.12
C ALA A 90 3.59 15.54 -1.96
N MET A 91 4.71 14.82 -2.03
CA MET A 91 5.15 13.94 -0.93
C MET A 91 5.39 14.71 0.38
N SER A 92 5.68 16.01 0.33
CA SER A 92 5.78 16.88 1.52
C SER A 92 4.46 17.01 2.29
N ASP A 93 3.33 16.78 1.62
CA ASP A 93 2.00 16.87 2.21
C ASP A 93 1.55 15.53 2.83
N TRP A 94 2.37 14.47 2.70
CA TRP A 94 2.06 13.17 3.30
C TRP A 94 2.01 13.29 4.83
N PRO A 95 0.99 12.72 5.50
CA PRO A 95 0.88 12.79 6.95
C PRO A 95 2.11 12.22 7.67
N THR A 96 2.56 12.91 8.72
CA THR A 96 3.68 12.47 9.56
C THR A 96 3.31 11.38 10.56
N ALA A 97 2.05 10.95 10.59
CA ALA A 97 1.57 9.89 11.46
C ALA A 97 2.32 8.57 11.18
N THR A 98 2.72 7.88 12.25
CA THR A 98 3.46 6.62 12.18
C THR A 98 2.57 5.39 12.34
N LEU A 99 1.25 5.57 12.34
CA LEU A 99 0.26 4.51 12.48
C LEU A 99 -0.81 4.61 11.39
N ILE A 100 -1.08 3.49 10.72
CA ILE A 100 -2.18 3.34 9.78
C ILE A 100 -3.12 2.25 10.30
N ASP A 101 -4.41 2.54 10.42
CA ASP A 101 -5.44 1.53 10.65
C ASP A 101 -5.94 1.00 9.30
N ARG A 102 -5.74 -0.29 9.05
CA ARG A 102 -6.23 -0.99 7.85
C ARG A 102 -7.70 -1.38 8.04
N ASN A 103 -8.48 -1.24 6.97
CA ASN A 103 -9.85 -1.74 6.89
C ASN A 103 -9.85 -3.27 6.69
N GLY A 104 -9.61 -4.02 7.77
CA GLY A 104 -9.65 -5.49 7.77
C GLY A 104 -8.28 -6.17 7.95
N PRO A 105 -8.20 -7.50 7.71
CA PRO A 105 -6.98 -8.26 7.95
C PRO A 105 -5.94 -8.05 6.85
N GLU A 106 -4.74 -8.58 7.08
CA GLU A 106 -3.77 -8.73 6.00
C GLU A 106 -4.28 -9.71 4.94
N LEU A 107 -4.06 -9.36 3.66
CA LEU A 107 -4.36 -10.19 2.48
C LEU A 107 -3.28 -11.23 2.22
#